data_AF-A0A1F9UG89-F1
#
_entry.id   AF-A0A1F9UG89-F1
#
_cell.length_a   1.000
_cell.length_b   1.000
_cell.length_c   1.000
_cell.angle_alpha   90.00
_cell.angle_beta   90.00
_cell.angle_gamma   90.00
#
_symmetry.space_group_name_H-M   'P 1'
#
loop_
_entity.id
_entity.type
_entity.pdbx_description
1 polymer ?
#
loop_
_entity_poly.entity_id
_entity_poly.type
_entity_poly.pdbx_seq_one_letter_code
_entity_poly.pdbx_strand_id
1 'polypeptide(L)'
;MGRVPEERTRELEAQLKDVNRSIRPSFAEMHDFVPDLAPLLAGCTGVIAGGRSALESLAASKPVIALGERGVVGLCNEDTWSDAMRTNFGDHFETRADEFYPAKLEISLRQLLDNGAAPAPAPAGTTPVPKKPGPGAGPELGAWGRAQVERTYNIETIAKEVEAVYKDVTLAKAGVQALDSRFRGNDG
;
A
#
# COMPACT_ATOMS: atom_id res chain seq x y z
N MET A 1 -9.22 19.11 -3.88
CA MET A 1 -8.14 18.11 -3.75
C MET A 1 -8.33 17.07 -4.84
N GLY A 2 -7.36 16.88 -5.74
CA GLY A 2 -7.38 15.74 -6.68
C GLY A 2 -7.17 16.04 -8.17
N ARG A 3 -7.19 17.31 -8.62
CA ARG A 3 -6.79 17.65 -9.99
C ARG A 3 -5.34 18.13 -10.00
N VAL A 4 -4.53 17.47 -10.82
CA VAL A 4 -3.17 17.92 -11.14
C VAL A 4 -3.30 19.25 -11.90
N PRO A 5 -2.55 20.30 -11.54
CA PRO A 5 -2.57 21.56 -12.28
C PRO A 5 -2.21 21.34 -13.76
N GLU A 6 -2.82 22.08 -14.68
CA GLU A 6 -2.63 21.87 -16.13
C GLU A 6 -1.15 21.92 -16.57
N GLU A 7 -0.37 22.82 -15.98
CA GLU A 7 1.07 22.92 -16.22
C GLU A 7 1.79 21.61 -15.84
N ARG A 8 1.49 21.07 -14.66
CA ARG A 8 2.04 19.80 -14.19
C ARG A 8 1.57 18.61 -15.03
N THR A 9 0.32 18.63 -15.51
CA THR A 9 -0.17 17.61 -16.45
C THR A 9 0.66 17.59 -17.74
N ARG A 10 0.95 18.76 -18.33
CA ARG A 10 1.77 18.86 -19.55
C ARG A 10 3.20 18.34 -19.34
N GLU A 11 3.79 18.64 -18.19
CA GLU A 11 5.11 18.10 -17.83
C GLU A 11 5.11 16.57 -17.76
N LEU A 12 4.10 15.99 -17.09
CA LEU A 12 3.94 14.55 -16.95
C LEU A 12 3.70 13.87 -18.31
N GLU A 13 2.90 14.48 -19.19
CA GLU A 13 2.70 14.00 -20.56
C GLU A 13 3.99 13.98 -21.38
N ALA A 14 4.85 14.99 -21.22
CA ALA A 14 6.15 15.02 -21.89
C ALA A 14 7.07 13.90 -21.37
N GLN A 15 7.14 13.71 -20.05
CA GLN A 15 7.90 12.61 -19.44
C GLN A 15 7.36 11.24 -19.87
N LEU A 16 6.04 11.06 -19.94
CA LEU A 16 5.41 9.83 -20.39
C LEU A 16 5.79 9.48 -21.83
N LYS A 17 5.89 10.48 -22.72
CA LYS A 17 6.38 10.28 -24.09
C LYS A 17 7.82 9.77 -24.11
N ASP A 18 8.67 10.30 -23.26
CA ASP A 18 10.08 9.88 -23.15
C ASP A 18 10.20 8.45 -22.63
N VAL A 19 9.45 8.12 -21.58
CA VAL A 19 9.36 6.75 -21.03
C VAL A 19 8.84 5.78 -22.08
N ASN A 20 7.75 6.10 -22.77
CA ASN A 20 7.18 5.23 -23.81
C ASN A 20 8.09 4.99 -25.01
N ARG A 21 9.06 5.88 -25.26
CA ARG A 21 10.11 5.62 -26.26
C ARG A 21 11.12 4.59 -25.77
N SER A 22 11.44 4.56 -24.48
CA SER A 22 12.46 3.66 -23.91
C SER A 22 11.94 2.26 -23.56
N ILE A 23 10.64 2.10 -23.28
CA ILE A 23 10.08 0.81 -22.81
C ILE A 23 9.41 -0.04 -23.90
N ARG A 24 9.55 0.31 -25.18
CA ARG A 24 8.93 -0.46 -26.28
C ARG A 24 9.36 -1.93 -26.28
N PRO A 25 8.46 -2.88 -26.60
CA PRO A 25 7.09 -2.68 -27.11
C PRO A 25 6.03 -2.39 -26.04
N SER A 26 6.40 -2.35 -24.76
CA SER A 26 5.48 -1.95 -23.69
C SER A 26 5.16 -0.46 -23.75
N PHE A 27 4.10 -0.06 -23.05
CA PHE A 27 3.72 1.34 -22.90
C PHE A 27 3.14 1.56 -21.49
N ALA A 28 3.25 2.80 -21.04
CA ALA A 28 2.59 3.36 -19.89
C ALA A 28 1.56 4.39 -20.36
N GLU A 29 0.46 4.49 -19.64
CA GLU A 29 -0.60 5.46 -19.86
C GLU A 29 -0.87 6.23 -18.57
N MET A 30 -1.27 7.49 -18.72
CA MET A 30 -1.72 8.33 -17.61
C MET A 30 -3.23 8.51 -17.74
N HIS A 31 -3.92 8.27 -16.63
CA HIS A 31 -5.35 8.53 -16.52
C HIS A 31 -5.56 9.86 -15.79
N ASP A 32 -6.63 10.57 -16.14
CA ASP A 32 -7.09 11.75 -15.39
C ASP A 32 -7.62 11.36 -14.00
N PHE A 33 -8.22 12.30 -13.28
CA PHE A 33 -8.89 12.00 -12.02
C PHE A 33 -9.97 10.90 -12.20
N VAL A 34 -9.75 9.75 -11.55
CA VAL A 34 -10.67 8.62 -11.59
C VAL A 34 -11.48 8.59 -10.28
N PRO A 35 -12.81 8.81 -10.33
CA PRO A 35 -13.65 8.80 -9.15
C PRO A 35 -13.97 7.38 -8.63
N ASP A 36 -13.93 6.37 -9.51
CA ASP A 36 -14.20 4.98 -9.18
C ASP A 36 -13.02 4.11 -9.66
N LEU A 37 -12.24 3.63 -8.70
CA LEU A 37 -11.04 2.84 -8.96
C LEU A 37 -11.37 1.39 -9.34
N ALA A 38 -12.54 0.86 -8.94
CA ALA A 38 -12.87 -0.55 -9.08
C ALA A 38 -12.89 -1.05 -10.54
N PRO A 39 -13.47 -0.30 -11.52
CA PRO A 39 -13.39 -0.67 -12.93
C PRO A 39 -11.97 -0.75 -13.48
N LEU A 40 -11.07 0.14 -13.04
CA LEU A 40 -9.66 0.11 -13.46
C LEU A 40 -8.94 -1.11 -12.88
N LEU A 41 -9.17 -1.40 -11.60
CA LEU A 41 -8.54 -2.54 -10.93
C LEU A 41 -8.91 -3.87 -11.57
N ALA A 42 -10.13 -4.01 -12.10
CA ALA A 42 -10.61 -5.26 -12.68
C ALA A 42 -9.65 -5.84 -13.73
N GLY A 43 -9.08 -4.99 -14.60
CA GLY A 43 -8.13 -5.37 -15.64
C GLY A 43 -6.68 -5.53 -15.19
N CYS A 44 -6.35 -5.15 -13.96
CA CYS A 44 -4.98 -5.23 -13.44
C CYS A 44 -4.62 -6.63 -12.93
N THR A 45 -3.41 -7.10 -13.24
CA THR A 45 -2.78 -8.30 -12.66
C THR A 45 -2.21 -8.03 -11.26
N GLY A 46 -1.80 -6.78 -11.00
CA GLY A 46 -1.35 -6.30 -9.71
C GLY A 46 -1.24 -4.78 -9.73
N VAL A 47 -1.00 -4.19 -8.56
CA VAL A 47 -1.04 -2.75 -8.36
C VAL A 47 0.21 -2.29 -7.62
N ILE A 48 0.76 -1.15 -8.00
CA ILE A 48 1.76 -0.42 -7.22
C ILE A 48 1.05 0.78 -6.61
N ALA A 49 0.93 0.85 -5.29
CA ALA A 49 0.15 1.89 -4.64
C ALA A 49 0.61 2.16 -3.21
N GLY A 50 0.36 3.39 -2.76
CA GLY A 50 0.39 3.79 -1.35
C GLY A 50 -1.00 4.24 -0.88
N GLY A 51 -1.05 4.85 0.29
CA GLY A 51 -2.21 5.27 1.07
C GLY A 51 -3.45 4.38 0.94
N ARG A 52 -4.56 5.05 0.67
CA ARG A 52 -5.89 4.44 0.51
C ARG A 52 -6.00 3.59 -0.76
N SER A 53 -5.32 3.95 -1.84
CA SER A 53 -5.38 3.17 -3.08
C SER A 53 -4.75 1.79 -2.91
N ALA A 54 -3.73 1.63 -2.05
CA ALA A 54 -3.21 0.33 -1.66
C ALA A 54 -4.26 -0.52 -0.92
N LEU A 55 -4.96 0.07 0.06
CA LEU A 55 -6.02 -0.62 0.82
C LEU A 55 -7.22 -0.99 -0.06
N GLU A 56 -7.65 -0.10 -0.95
CA GLU A 56 -8.73 -0.35 -1.91
C GLU A 56 -8.36 -1.47 -2.89
N SER A 57 -7.10 -1.51 -3.35
CA SER A 57 -6.60 -2.56 -4.23
C SER A 57 -6.55 -3.92 -3.53
N LEU A 58 -6.08 -3.97 -2.28
CA LEU A 58 -6.09 -5.18 -1.47
C LEU A 58 -7.54 -5.66 -1.20
N ALA A 59 -8.46 -4.75 -0.89
CA ALA A 59 -9.88 -5.06 -0.70
C ALA A 59 -10.53 -5.63 -1.99
N ALA A 60 -10.07 -5.18 -3.15
CA ALA A 60 -10.47 -5.71 -4.47
C ALA A 60 -9.77 -7.03 -4.84
N SER A 61 -9.10 -7.68 -3.89
CA SER A 61 -8.31 -8.91 -4.09
C SER A 61 -7.21 -8.77 -5.14
N LYS A 62 -6.61 -7.59 -5.27
CA LYS A 62 -5.46 -7.38 -6.17
C LYS A 62 -4.15 -7.49 -5.39
N PRO A 63 -3.15 -8.24 -5.89
CA PRO A 63 -1.80 -8.17 -5.34
C PRO A 63 -1.28 -6.74 -5.39
N VAL A 64 -0.70 -6.26 -4.28
CA VAL A 64 -0.20 -4.89 -4.15
C VAL A 64 1.29 -4.88 -3.85
N ILE A 65 2.06 -4.11 -4.59
CA ILE A 65 3.39 -3.65 -4.21
C ILE A 65 3.20 -2.34 -3.46
N ALA A 66 3.36 -2.38 -2.14
CA ALA A 66 3.12 -1.22 -1.30
C ALA A 66 4.26 -0.19 -1.43
N LEU A 67 3.85 1.05 -1.67
CA LEU A 67 4.64 2.25 -1.45
C LEU A 67 4.31 2.79 -0.05
N GLY A 68 5.31 3.33 0.62
CA GLY A 68 5.25 3.85 1.99
C GLY A 68 6.04 5.15 2.09
N GLU A 69 5.95 5.81 3.25
CA GLU A 69 6.81 6.95 3.59
C GLU A 69 8.28 6.61 3.29
N ARG A 70 8.74 5.44 3.73
CA ARG A 70 10.12 4.95 3.52
C ARG A 70 10.42 4.36 2.12
N GLY A 71 9.69 4.78 1.09
CA GLY A 71 9.86 4.30 -0.29
C GLY A 71 9.12 2.97 -0.56
N VAL A 72 9.82 1.98 -1.12
CA VAL A 72 9.20 0.71 -1.54
C VAL A 72 9.14 -0.26 -0.35
N VAL A 73 7.94 -0.61 0.12
CA VAL A 73 7.74 -1.65 1.14
C VAL A 73 7.86 -3.03 0.51
N GLY A 74 7.40 -3.19 -0.73
CA GLY A 74 7.48 -4.41 -1.53
C GLY A 74 6.12 -5.08 -1.72
N LEU A 75 6.13 -6.26 -2.34
CA LEU A 75 4.91 -7.05 -2.53
C LEU A 75 4.28 -7.42 -1.17
N CYS A 76 3.04 -7.01 -0.95
CA CYS A 76 2.26 -7.28 0.26
C CYS A 76 2.04 -8.79 0.41
N ASN A 77 2.65 -9.36 1.45
CA ASN A 77 2.53 -10.74 1.87
C ASN A 77 2.75 -10.82 3.39
N GLU A 78 2.80 -12.03 3.96
CA GLU A 78 2.98 -12.22 5.40
C GLU A 78 4.24 -11.56 5.94
N ASP A 79 5.34 -11.59 5.19
CA ASP A 79 6.63 -11.03 5.60
C ASP A 79 6.64 -9.49 5.59
N THR A 80 5.90 -8.88 4.65
CA THR A 80 5.90 -7.42 4.44
C THR A 80 4.71 -6.71 5.08
N TRP A 81 3.69 -7.44 5.54
CA TRP A 81 2.44 -6.88 6.08
C TRP A 81 2.67 -5.93 7.26
N SER A 82 3.47 -6.36 8.25
CA SER A 82 3.74 -5.54 9.45
C SER A 82 4.44 -4.24 9.09
N ASP A 83 5.35 -4.28 8.12
CA ASP A 83 6.05 -3.10 7.64
C ASP A 83 5.12 -2.14 6.90
N ALA A 84 4.21 -2.68 6.07
CA ALA A 84 3.20 -1.88 5.36
C ALA A 84 2.20 -1.23 6.33
N MET A 85 1.75 -1.97 7.35
CA MET A 85 0.89 -1.43 8.40
C MET A 85 1.57 -0.36 9.24
N ARG A 86 2.85 -0.52 9.55
CA ARG A 86 3.60 0.44 10.38
C ARG A 86 3.69 1.81 9.73
N THR A 87 3.74 1.86 8.40
CA THR A 87 3.68 3.12 7.65
C THR A 87 2.24 3.53 7.32
N ASN A 88 1.23 2.77 7.73
CA ASN A 88 -0.16 2.91 7.32
C ASN A 88 -0.34 2.95 5.80
N PHE A 89 0.45 2.13 5.09
CA PHE A 89 0.61 2.19 3.64
C PHE A 89 0.96 3.62 3.18
N GLY A 90 1.72 4.40 3.95
CA GLY A 90 1.83 5.85 3.76
C GLY A 90 2.24 6.30 2.36
N ASP A 91 2.01 7.57 2.05
CA ASP A 91 2.39 8.08 0.73
C ASP A 91 3.91 8.30 0.63
N HIS A 92 4.42 8.39 -0.59
CA HIS A 92 5.82 8.68 -0.82
C HIS A 92 6.06 10.19 -0.74
N PHE A 93 6.94 10.64 0.15
CA PHE A 93 7.30 12.05 0.27
C PHE A 93 8.70 12.32 -0.28
N GLU A 94 8.93 13.54 -0.79
CA GLU A 94 10.23 13.99 -1.28
C GLU A 94 11.19 14.37 -0.11
N THR A 95 11.32 13.53 0.91
CA THR A 95 12.28 13.78 2.01
C THR A 95 13.49 12.85 1.94
N ARG A 96 14.62 13.27 2.53
CA ARG A 96 15.87 12.49 2.58
C ARG A 96 15.74 11.11 3.27
N ALA A 97 14.70 10.89 4.07
CA ALA A 97 14.46 9.61 4.75
C ALA A 97 13.71 8.60 3.87
N ASP A 98 13.22 9.06 2.71
CA ASP A 98 12.27 8.37 1.84
C ASP A 98 12.98 8.02 0.52
N GLU A 99 14.13 7.37 0.59
CA GLU A 99 14.88 7.03 -0.62
C GLU A 99 14.14 5.92 -1.36
N PHE A 100 13.55 6.28 -2.51
CA PHE A 100 13.00 5.32 -3.44
C PHE A 100 14.07 4.28 -3.77
N TYR A 101 13.75 2.99 -3.59
CA TYR A 101 14.71 1.90 -3.76
C TYR A 101 14.34 1.02 -4.97
N PRO A 102 14.90 1.30 -6.16
CA PRO A 102 14.51 0.64 -7.41
C PRO A 102 14.68 -0.88 -7.38
N ALA A 103 15.75 -1.37 -6.74
CA ALA A 103 16.03 -2.81 -6.67
C ALA A 103 14.91 -3.58 -5.96
N LYS A 104 14.30 -2.99 -4.92
CA LYS A 104 13.19 -3.61 -4.19
C LYS A 104 11.89 -3.58 -4.98
N LEU A 105 11.67 -2.52 -5.77
CA LEU A 105 10.57 -2.49 -6.73
C LEU A 105 10.77 -3.59 -7.80
N GLU A 106 11.97 -3.71 -8.36
CA GLU A 106 12.28 -4.73 -9.36
C GLU A 106 12.02 -6.15 -8.83
N ILE A 107 12.50 -6.48 -7.63
CA ILE A 107 12.27 -7.79 -7.01
C ILE A 107 10.77 -8.04 -6.85
N SER A 108 10.02 -7.04 -6.38
CA SER A 108 8.57 -7.15 -6.18
C SER A 108 7.81 -7.31 -7.50
N LEU A 109 8.23 -6.60 -8.55
CA LEU A 109 7.67 -6.73 -9.89
C LEU A 109 7.94 -8.11 -10.49
N ARG A 110 9.15 -8.65 -10.34
CA ARG A 110 9.47 -10.01 -10.77
C ARG A 110 8.60 -11.03 -10.05
N GLN A 111 8.50 -10.93 -8.72
CA GLN A 111 7.59 -11.77 -7.94
C GLN A 111 6.14 -11.64 -8.39
N LEU A 112 5.69 -10.43 -8.74
CA LEU A 112 4.34 -10.21 -9.24
C LEU A 112 4.11 -10.91 -10.60
N LEU A 113 5.05 -10.75 -11.54
CA LEU A 113 4.93 -11.19 -12.93
C LEU A 113 5.27 -12.67 -13.15
N ASP A 114 6.15 -13.26 -12.34
CA ASP A 114 6.60 -14.66 -12.48
C ASP A 114 5.48 -15.69 -12.22
N ASN A 115 4.31 -15.28 -11.72
CA ASN A 115 3.17 -16.17 -11.46
C ASN A 115 2.23 -16.41 -12.65
N GLY A 116 2.54 -15.86 -13.83
CA GLY A 116 1.75 -16.03 -15.05
C GLY A 116 2.51 -16.59 -16.26
N ALA A 117 3.83 -16.75 -16.18
CA ALA A 117 4.63 -17.23 -17.31
C ALA A 117 4.92 -18.73 -17.19
N ALA A 118 4.51 -19.52 -18.19
CA ALA A 118 5.18 -20.78 -18.43
C ALA A 118 6.69 -20.49 -18.57
N PRO A 119 7.58 -21.22 -17.87
CA PRO A 119 8.99 -20.91 -17.90
C PRO A 119 9.50 -20.99 -19.33
N ALA A 120 10.14 -19.91 -19.81
CA ALA A 120 10.93 -19.98 -21.03
C ALA A 120 11.97 -21.10 -20.87
N PRO A 121 12.21 -21.93 -21.89
CA PRO A 121 13.19 -23.00 -21.79
C PRO A 121 14.55 -22.41 -21.43
N ALA A 122 15.10 -22.84 -20.29
CA ALA A 122 16.37 -22.36 -19.79
C ALA A 122 17.49 -22.63 -20.82
N PRO A 123 18.48 -21.73 -20.97
CA PRO A 123 19.68 -22.04 -21.72
C PRO A 123 20.37 -23.25 -21.10
N ALA A 124 20.73 -24.21 -21.95
CA ALA A 124 21.34 -25.47 -21.55
C ALA A 124 22.57 -25.22 -20.67
N GLY A 125 22.53 -25.70 -19.42
CA GLY A 125 23.69 -25.72 -18.52
C GLY A 125 23.54 -24.98 -17.19
N THR A 126 22.38 -24.37 -16.89
CA THR A 126 22.11 -23.82 -15.55
C THR A 126 21.17 -24.75 -14.78
N THR A 127 21.68 -25.40 -13.74
CA THR A 127 20.85 -26.12 -12.75
C THR A 127 20.03 -25.09 -11.97
N PRO A 128 18.68 -25.13 -12.01
CA PRO A 128 17.87 -24.26 -11.18
C PRO A 128 18.08 -24.65 -9.71
N VAL A 129 18.52 -23.71 -8.88
CA VAL A 129 18.42 -23.87 -7.42
C VAL A 129 16.93 -23.88 -7.08
N PRO A 130 16.41 -24.87 -6.35
CA PRO A 130 15.01 -24.89 -5.96
C PRO A 130 14.77 -23.73 -4.98
N LYS A 131 14.25 -22.63 -5.49
CA LYS A 131 13.74 -21.54 -4.66
C LYS A 131 12.42 -22.04 -4.07
N LYS A 132 12.32 -22.11 -2.73
CA LYS A 132 11.03 -22.29 -2.05
C LYS A 132 10.06 -21.29 -2.70
N PRO A 133 8.92 -21.72 -3.28
CA PRO A 133 7.98 -20.78 -3.85
C PRO A 133 7.57 -19.85 -2.71
N GLY A 134 8.01 -18.59 -2.77
CA GLY A 134 7.36 -17.54 -2.00
C GLY A 134 5.89 -17.49 -2.46
N PRO A 135 4.96 -17.05 -1.61
CA PRO A 135 3.56 -16.99 -1.99
C PRO A 135 3.45 -16.20 -3.29
N GLY A 136 3.13 -16.90 -4.37
CA GLY A 136 3.03 -16.30 -5.68
C GLY A 136 1.95 -15.24 -5.66
N ALA A 137 2.12 -14.16 -6.41
CA ALA A 137 1.11 -13.14 -6.71
C ALA A 137 -0.09 -13.66 -7.53
N GLY A 138 -0.44 -14.93 -7.36
CA GLY A 138 -1.67 -15.49 -7.89
C GLY A 138 -2.90 -15.01 -7.11
N PRO A 139 -4.09 -15.53 -7.48
CA PRO A 139 -5.36 -15.20 -6.84
C PRO A 139 -5.36 -15.39 -5.31
N GLU A 140 -4.54 -16.33 -4.82
CA GLU A 140 -4.35 -16.62 -3.40
C GLU A 140 -3.76 -15.43 -2.63
N LEU A 141 -2.76 -14.75 -3.20
CA LEU A 141 -2.16 -13.57 -2.55
C LEU A 141 -3.14 -12.40 -2.52
N GLY A 142 -3.92 -12.23 -3.58
CA GLY A 142 -5.00 -11.25 -3.62
C GLY A 142 -6.06 -11.52 -2.56
N ALA A 143 -6.53 -12.77 -2.44
CA ALA A 143 -7.50 -13.18 -1.43
C ALA A 143 -6.95 -13.03 0.00
N TRP A 144 -5.68 -13.37 0.22
CA TRP A 144 -4.99 -13.15 1.48
C TRP A 144 -4.96 -11.66 1.85
N GLY A 145 -4.59 -10.79 0.89
CA GLY A 145 -4.54 -9.35 1.08
C GLY A 145 -5.90 -8.76 1.47
N ARG A 146 -6.95 -9.20 0.79
CA ARG A 146 -8.34 -8.83 1.12
C ARG A 146 -8.70 -9.23 2.54
N ALA A 147 -8.39 -10.47 2.94
CA ALA A 147 -8.68 -10.96 4.28
C ALA A 147 -7.97 -10.12 5.37
N GLN A 148 -6.74 -9.65 5.12
CA GLN A 148 -6.05 -8.76 6.07
C GLN A 148 -6.74 -7.40 6.20
N VAL A 149 -7.21 -6.81 5.09
CA VAL A 149 -7.96 -5.55 5.10
C VAL A 149 -9.28 -5.72 5.83
N GLU A 150 -10.05 -6.76 5.49
CA GLU A 150 -11.33 -7.07 6.15
C GLU A 150 -11.16 -7.35 7.64
N ARG A 151 -10.02 -7.88 8.08
CA ARG A 151 -9.74 -8.10 9.50
C ARG A 151 -9.34 -6.82 10.23
N THR A 152 -8.52 -5.98 9.60
CA THR A 152 -7.79 -4.91 10.30
C THR A 152 -8.41 -3.52 10.10
N TYR A 153 -8.98 -3.27 8.93
CA TYR A 153 -9.48 -1.97 8.49
C TYR A 153 -11.00 -1.94 8.28
N ASN A 154 -11.74 -2.95 8.76
CA ASN A 154 -13.20 -2.89 8.72
C ASN A 154 -13.75 -1.85 9.69
N ILE A 155 -14.94 -1.31 9.36
CA ILE A 155 -15.59 -0.24 10.11
C ILE A 155 -15.83 -0.60 11.58
N GLU A 156 -16.15 -1.86 11.88
CA GLU A 156 -16.41 -2.29 13.27
C GLU A 156 -15.13 -2.25 14.12
N THR A 157 -14.00 -2.66 13.54
CA THR A 157 -12.69 -2.68 14.20
C THR A 157 -12.24 -1.26 14.45
N ILE A 158 -12.32 -0.40 13.43
CA ILE A 158 -12.00 1.02 13.59
C ILE A 158 -12.91 1.68 14.64
N ALA A 159 -14.21 1.41 14.61
CA ALA A 159 -15.14 1.96 15.60
C ALA A 159 -14.81 1.52 17.03
N LYS A 160 -14.45 0.24 17.23
CA LYS A 160 -14.03 -0.29 18.54
C LYS A 160 -12.76 0.38 19.06
N GLU A 161 -11.74 0.52 18.22
CA GLU A 161 -10.48 1.18 18.60
C GLU A 161 -10.71 2.66 18.94
N VAL A 162 -11.53 3.36 18.15
CA VAL A 162 -11.94 4.73 18.45
C VAL A 162 -12.67 4.80 19.78
N GLU A 163 -13.67 3.95 20.00
CA GLU A 163 -14.44 3.92 21.25
C GLU A 163 -13.54 3.67 22.48
N ALA A 164 -12.56 2.78 22.37
CA ALA A 164 -11.59 2.50 23.43
C ALA A 164 -10.81 3.77 23.82
N VAL A 165 -10.26 4.49 22.83
CA VAL A 165 -9.56 5.76 23.06
C VAL A 165 -10.47 6.80 23.71
N TYR A 166 -11.72 6.91 23.26
CA TYR A 166 -12.67 7.85 23.84
C TYR A 166 -13.00 7.54 25.31
N LYS A 167 -13.17 6.26 25.65
CA LYS A 167 -13.40 5.83 27.04
C LYS A 167 -12.21 6.19 27.93
N ASP A 168 -11.00 5.88 27.48
CA ASP A 168 -9.77 6.17 28.23
C ASP A 168 -9.59 7.67 28.50
N VAL A 169 -9.77 8.50 27.46
CA VAL A 169 -9.69 9.97 27.59
C VAL A 169 -10.78 10.50 28.53
N THR A 170 -11.98 9.94 28.46
CA THR A 170 -13.10 10.37 29.32
C THR A 170 -12.86 10.01 30.78
N LEU A 171 -12.39 8.79 31.05
CA LEU A 171 -12.03 8.34 32.40
C LEU A 171 -10.89 9.17 32.99
N ALA A 172 -9.86 9.48 32.19
CA ALA A 172 -8.76 10.33 32.62
C ALA A 172 -9.25 11.74 33.01
N LYS A 173 -10.13 12.34 32.22
CA LYS A 173 -10.74 13.66 32.53
C LYS A 173 -11.59 13.63 33.80
N ALA A 174 -12.39 12.58 34.00
CA ALA A 174 -13.20 12.40 35.20
C ALA A 174 -12.33 12.24 36.46
N GLY A 175 -11.22 11.50 36.37
CA GLY A 175 -10.25 11.36 37.46
C GLY A 175 -9.58 12.67 37.84
N VAL A 176 -9.21 13.50 36.86
CA VAL A 176 -8.64 14.84 37.09
C VAL A 176 -9.66 15.78 37.75
N GLN A 177 -10.91 15.79 37.28
CA GLN A 177 -11.98 16.60 37.90
C GLN A 177 -12.30 16.17 39.33
N ALA A 178 -12.28 14.86 39.61
CA ALA A 178 -12.49 14.32 40.95
C ALA A 178 -11.32 14.57 41.91
N LEU A 179 -10.12 14.86 41.38
CA LEU A 179 -8.96 15.28 42.16
C LEU A 179 -9.04 16.78 42.47
N ASP A 180 -9.33 17.61 41.47
CA ASP A 180 -9.46 19.08 41.61
C ASP A 180 -10.59 19.46 42.58
N SER A 181 -11.71 18.72 42.57
CA SER A 181 -12.82 18.93 43.53
C SER A 181 -12.46 18.54 44.96
N ARG A 182 -11.57 17.56 45.18
CA ARG A 182 -11.06 17.20 46.52
C ARG A 182 -10.08 18.22 47.06
N PHE A 183 -9.26 18.83 46.21
CA PHE A 183 -8.32 19.88 46.63
C PHE A 183 -9.03 21.19 46.97
N ARG A 184 -10.06 21.59 46.23
CA ARG A 184 -10.83 22.82 46.51
C ARG A 184 -11.80 22.71 47.71
N GLY A 185 -12.10 21.50 48.18
CA GLY A 185 -12.96 21.28 49.33
C GLY A 185 -12.26 21.35 50.70
N ASN A 186 -10.95 21.57 50.73
CA ASN A 186 -10.14 21.51 51.96
C ASN A 186 -9.59 22.89 52.40
N ASP A 187 -9.93 23.97 51.69
CA ASP A 187 -9.61 25.35 52.05
C ASP A 187 -10.87 26.00 52.64
N GLY A 188 -11.19 25.61 53.88
CA GLY A 188 -12.20 26.25 54.73
C GLY A 188 -11.65 27.44 55.52
#